data_AF-A0A1X2HFX6-F1
#
_entry.id   AF-A0A1X2HFX6-F1
#
_cell.length_a   1.000
_cell.length_b   1.000
_cell.length_c   1.000
_cell.angle_alpha   90.00
_cell.angle_beta   90.00
_cell.angle_gamma   90.00
#
_symmetry.space_group_name_H-M   'P 1'
#
loop_
_entity.id
_entity.type
_entity.pdbx_description
1 polymer ?
#
loop_
_entity_poly.entity_id
_entity_poly.type
_entity_poly.pdbx_seq_one_letter_code
_entity_poly.pdbx_strand_id
1 'polypeptide(L)'
;MHSIMDLNYGSPLSLQRLTSPGDFLQLRRYMIKVSEQDQTCIHIVRCLHQAKLIVSELRVFANTVWAPLSHADDVEYGSFAGPRFVEQIDIYVEKTFARFTKIYFILCGVLFRLNNRSSRISHFRLRSFSEDLQDDWQTMLNIRDSLAKHIQECFSKQNDLIRDAQ
;
A
#
# COMPACT_ATOMS: atom_id res chain seq x y z
N MET A 1 -54.20 -9.63 19.46
CA MET A 1 -53.07 -8.79 19.86
C MET A 1 -51.88 -9.72 20.09
N HIS A 2 -50.87 -9.59 19.23
CA HIS A 2 -49.68 -10.44 19.09
C HIS A 2 -48.86 -10.49 20.41
N SER A 3 -48.67 -11.66 21.03
CA SER A 3 -47.64 -12.69 20.77
C SER A 3 -46.21 -12.12 20.69
N ILE A 4 -45.56 -12.10 21.84
CA ILE A 4 -44.12 -11.88 22.01
C ILE A 4 -43.42 -13.06 21.33
N MET A 5 -42.70 -12.81 20.23
CA MET A 5 -41.85 -13.82 19.59
C MET A 5 -40.49 -13.83 20.27
N ASP A 6 -40.11 -15.04 20.69
CA ASP A 6 -38.85 -15.43 21.28
C ASP A 6 -37.65 -15.00 20.42
N LEU A 7 -36.75 -14.24 21.03
CA LEU A 7 -35.38 -14.08 20.58
C LEU A 7 -34.64 -15.40 20.84
N ASN A 8 -34.72 -16.33 19.89
CA ASN A 8 -33.92 -17.55 19.89
C ASN A 8 -32.47 -17.20 19.51
N TYR A 9 -31.74 -16.60 20.46
CA TYR A 9 -30.27 -16.62 20.43
C TYR A 9 -29.84 -18.06 20.69
N GLY A 10 -29.41 -18.74 19.61
CA GLY A 10 -28.85 -20.07 19.68
C GLY A 10 -27.81 -20.17 20.79
N SER A 11 -28.01 -21.17 21.66
CA SER A 11 -27.18 -21.48 22.82
C SER A 11 -25.68 -21.38 22.52
N PRO A 12 -24.85 -20.81 23.43
CA PRO A 12 -23.42 -20.88 23.30
C PRO A 12 -23.02 -22.35 23.35
N LEU A 13 -22.41 -22.85 22.27
CA LEU A 13 -21.85 -24.19 22.22
C LEU A 13 -20.87 -24.35 23.39
N SER A 14 -21.28 -25.10 24.40
CA SER A 14 -20.46 -25.48 25.54
C SER A 14 -19.19 -26.15 25.02
N LEU A 15 -18.06 -25.46 25.15
CA LEU A 15 -16.70 -25.85 24.71
C LEU A 15 -16.13 -27.12 25.38
N GLN A 16 -16.95 -27.97 25.98
CA GLN A 16 -16.52 -29.07 26.84
C GLN A 16 -16.76 -30.49 26.29
N ARG A 17 -17.15 -30.66 25.02
CA ARG A 17 -17.17 -32.00 24.40
C ARG A 17 -16.72 -31.96 22.94
N LEU A 18 -15.42 -31.82 22.74
CA LEU A 18 -14.76 -32.14 21.46
C LEU A 18 -13.82 -33.31 21.73
N THR A 19 -14.38 -34.52 21.79
CA THR A 19 -13.60 -35.75 22.05
C THR A 19 -13.76 -36.79 20.95
N SER A 20 -14.57 -36.54 19.91
CA SER A 20 -14.70 -37.47 18.79
C SER A 20 -13.93 -36.97 17.54
N PRO A 21 -13.28 -37.87 16.78
CA PRO A 21 -12.67 -37.54 15.49
C PRO A 21 -13.67 -36.95 14.47
N GLY A 22 -14.97 -37.20 14.64
CA GLY A 22 -16.04 -36.63 13.81
C GLY A 22 -16.26 -35.13 14.03
N ASP A 23 -16.00 -34.64 15.26
CA ASP A 23 -16.16 -33.21 15.59
C ASP A 23 -15.05 -32.37 14.96
N PHE A 24 -13.85 -32.93 14.86
CA PHE A 24 -12.75 -32.32 14.10
C PHE A 24 -13.06 -32.24 12.60
N LEU A 25 -13.75 -33.23 12.02
CA LEU A 25 -14.18 -33.18 10.63
C LEU A 25 -15.34 -32.20 10.40
N GLN A 26 -16.21 -31.99 11.38
CA GLN A 26 -17.23 -30.94 11.33
C GLN A 26 -16.63 -29.54 11.50
N LEU A 27 -15.67 -29.36 12.40
CA LEU A 27 -14.88 -28.13 12.51
C LEU A 27 -14.05 -27.86 11.24
N ARG A 28 -13.54 -28.91 10.59
CA ARG A 28 -12.84 -28.83 9.30
C ARG A 28 -13.80 -28.61 8.11
N ARG A 29 -15.08 -28.96 8.23
CA ARG A 29 -16.14 -28.54 7.28
C ARG A 29 -16.63 -27.13 7.56
N TYR A 30 -16.52 -26.66 8.81
CA TYR A 30 -16.67 -25.27 9.23
C TYR A 30 -15.41 -24.43 8.95
N MET A 31 -14.31 -25.03 8.44
CA MET A 31 -13.31 -24.27 7.68
C MET A 31 -13.99 -23.72 6.44
N ILE A 32 -14.56 -22.55 6.68
CA ILE A 32 -15.19 -21.58 5.78
C ILE A 32 -14.86 -21.95 4.32
N LYS A 33 -15.85 -22.48 3.60
CA LYS A 33 -15.85 -22.41 2.14
C LYS A 33 -15.93 -20.93 1.79
N VAL A 34 -14.77 -20.28 1.76
CA VAL A 34 -14.61 -18.90 1.33
C VAL A 34 -15.22 -18.84 -0.06
N SER A 35 -16.32 -18.08 -0.18
CA SER A 35 -17.01 -17.98 -1.47
C SER A 35 -16.04 -17.39 -2.51
N GLU A 36 -16.25 -17.66 -3.79
CA GLU A 36 -15.41 -17.06 -4.85
C GLU A 36 -15.35 -15.51 -4.76
N GLN A 37 -16.39 -14.89 -4.18
CA GLN A 37 -16.46 -13.46 -3.92
C GLN A 37 -15.53 -13.05 -2.79
N ASP A 38 -15.54 -13.80 -1.69
CA ASP A 38 -14.62 -13.58 -0.57
C ASP A 38 -13.18 -13.79 -1.02
N GLN A 39 -12.91 -14.78 -1.87
CA GLN A 39 -11.59 -14.96 -2.48
C GLN A 39 -11.17 -13.75 -3.33
N THR A 40 -12.07 -13.25 -4.18
CA THR A 40 -11.82 -12.06 -4.99
C THR A 40 -11.52 -10.84 -4.11
N CYS A 41 -12.29 -10.62 -3.05
CA CYS A 41 -12.05 -9.53 -2.10
C CYS A 41 -10.71 -9.71 -1.37
N ILE A 42 -10.37 -10.93 -0.94
CA ILE A 42 -9.07 -11.24 -0.33
C ILE A 42 -7.92 -10.90 -1.28
N HIS A 43 -8.06 -11.23 -2.57
CA HIS A 43 -7.04 -10.90 -3.57
C HIS A 43 -6.90 -9.38 -3.77
N ILE A 44 -8.00 -8.64 -3.84
CA ILE A 44 -7.97 -7.17 -3.91
C ILE A 44 -7.28 -6.58 -2.69
N VAL A 45 -7.66 -7.03 -1.48
CA VAL A 45 -7.05 -6.59 -0.22
C VAL A 45 -5.56 -6.89 -0.20
N ARG A 46 -5.12 -8.06 -0.67
CA ARG A 46 -3.69 -8.40 -0.79
C ARG A 46 -2.94 -7.47 -1.74
N CYS A 47 -3.53 -7.16 -2.90
CA CYS A 47 -2.93 -6.24 -3.86
C CYS A 47 -2.88 -4.80 -3.33
N LEU A 48 -3.94 -4.33 -2.64
CA LEU A 48 -3.96 -3.04 -1.95
C LEU A 48 -2.89 -2.98 -0.87
N HIS A 49 -2.74 -4.05 -0.07
CA HIS A 49 -1.69 -4.15 0.94
C HIS A 49 -0.29 -4.07 0.31
N GLN A 50 -0.06 -4.74 -0.83
CA GLN A 50 1.20 -4.61 -1.56
C GLN A 50 1.45 -3.17 -2.05
N ALA A 51 0.44 -2.49 -2.56
CA ALA A 51 0.54 -1.09 -2.95
C ALA A 51 0.92 -0.20 -1.74
N LYS A 52 0.24 -0.38 -0.61
CA LYS A 52 0.53 0.32 0.66
C LYS A 52 1.94 0.08 1.17
N LEU A 53 2.44 -1.16 1.08
CA LEU A 53 3.82 -1.48 1.45
C LEU A 53 4.82 -0.69 0.61
N ILE A 54 4.61 -0.56 -0.70
CA ILE A 54 5.51 0.21 -1.55
C ILE A 54 5.52 1.69 -1.16
N VAL A 55 4.36 2.27 -0.86
CA VAL A 55 4.26 3.67 -0.39
C VAL A 55 4.96 3.82 0.96
N SER A 56 4.79 2.87 1.86
CA SER A 56 5.46 2.88 3.17
C SER A 56 6.97 2.74 3.04
N GLU A 57 7.45 1.84 2.18
CA GLU A 57 8.88 1.70 1.85
C GLU A 57 9.44 3.02 1.33
N LEU A 58 8.75 3.66 0.38
CA LEU A 58 9.21 4.94 -0.18
C LEU A 58 9.20 6.06 0.87
N ARG A 59 8.21 6.09 1.77
CA ARG A 59 8.15 7.07 2.86
C ARG A 59 9.32 6.90 3.83
N VAL A 60 9.62 5.65 4.22
CA VAL A 60 10.77 5.35 5.09
C VAL A 60 12.06 5.74 4.38
N PHE A 61 12.21 5.36 3.11
CA PHE A 61 13.36 5.74 2.29
C PHE A 61 13.53 7.27 2.26
N ALA A 62 12.46 8.02 1.93
CA ALA A 62 12.47 9.48 1.89
C ALA A 62 12.97 10.08 3.21
N ASN A 63 12.46 9.59 4.36
CA ASN A 63 12.90 10.05 5.67
C ASN A 63 14.39 9.74 5.96
N THR A 64 14.91 8.62 5.45
CA THR A 64 16.32 8.25 5.63
C THR A 64 17.27 9.03 4.74
N VAL A 65 16.86 9.41 3.53
CA VAL A 65 17.71 10.13 2.57
C VAL A 65 17.59 11.65 2.68
N TRP A 66 16.58 12.16 3.39
CA TRP A 66 16.33 13.60 3.50
C TRP A 66 17.49 14.38 4.12
N ALA A 67 17.99 13.91 5.27
CA ALA A 67 19.11 14.54 5.95
C ALA A 67 20.40 14.45 5.10
N PRO A 68 20.80 13.28 4.57
CA PRO A 68 21.93 13.19 3.64
C PRO A 68 21.85 14.11 2.42
N LEU A 69 20.65 14.24 1.81
CA LEU A 69 20.44 15.16 0.69
C LEU A 69 20.56 16.63 1.10
N SER A 70 20.10 16.99 2.30
CA SER A 70 20.16 18.36 2.80
C SER A 70 21.58 18.84 3.13
N HIS A 71 22.50 17.90 3.40
CA HIS A 71 23.90 18.16 3.74
C HIS A 71 24.87 17.82 2.60
N ALA A 72 24.38 17.67 1.36
CA ALA A 72 25.22 17.36 0.20
C ALA A 72 26.29 18.44 -0.09
N ASP A 73 26.14 19.64 0.49
CA ASP A 73 27.03 20.79 0.35
C ASP A 73 28.13 20.85 1.44
N ASP A 74 28.01 20.07 2.54
CA ASP A 74 28.97 20.12 3.64
C ASP A 74 30.26 19.33 3.31
N VAL A 75 31.40 20.02 3.31
CA VAL A 75 32.72 19.48 2.95
C VAL A 75 33.16 18.32 3.87
N GLU A 76 32.67 18.26 5.11
CA GLU A 76 32.87 17.11 6.02
C GLU A 76 32.06 15.87 5.63
N TYR A 77 30.90 16.03 4.97
CA TYR A 77 30.06 14.95 4.45
C TYR A 77 30.33 14.63 2.96
N GLY A 78 31.21 15.41 2.31
CA GLY A 78 31.49 15.44 0.87
C GLY A 78 31.97 14.12 0.22
N SER A 79 32.13 13.04 0.99
CA SER A 79 32.40 11.70 0.44
C SER A 79 31.13 10.84 0.26
N PHE A 80 30.00 11.14 0.90
CA PHE A 80 28.85 10.22 0.97
C PHE A 80 27.66 10.64 0.09
N ALA A 81 27.44 11.94 -0.11
CA ALA A 81 26.30 12.50 -0.84
C ALA A 81 26.68 13.13 -2.21
N GLY A 82 27.72 12.61 -2.86
CA GLY A 82 28.17 13.12 -4.16
C GLY A 82 27.19 12.85 -5.32
N PRO A 83 27.49 13.30 -6.55
CA PRO A 83 26.59 13.18 -7.71
C PRO A 83 26.07 11.77 -7.98
N ARG A 84 26.91 10.74 -7.73
CA ARG A 84 26.51 9.33 -7.86
C ARG A 84 25.47 8.89 -6.84
N PHE A 85 25.50 9.43 -5.62
CA PHE A 85 24.49 9.14 -4.59
C PHE A 85 23.14 9.73 -4.98
N VAL A 86 23.14 10.97 -5.47
CA VAL A 86 21.94 11.65 -5.98
C VAL A 86 21.34 10.89 -7.17
N GLU A 87 22.16 10.46 -8.13
CA GLU A 87 21.74 9.62 -9.26
C GLU A 87 21.14 8.28 -8.79
N GLN A 88 21.73 7.63 -7.79
CA GLN A 88 21.18 6.38 -7.25
C GLN A 88 19.83 6.57 -6.55
N ILE A 89 19.63 7.67 -5.83
CA ILE A 89 18.35 8.03 -5.23
C ILE A 89 17.31 8.23 -6.33
N ASP A 90 17.62 9.01 -7.36
CA ASP A 90 16.71 9.29 -8.47
C ASP A 90 16.26 7.99 -9.18
N ILE A 91 17.22 7.12 -9.53
CA ILE A 91 16.95 5.81 -10.12
C ILE A 91 16.06 4.95 -9.21
N TYR A 92 16.29 4.95 -7.90
CA TYR A 92 15.48 4.18 -6.96
C TYR A 92 14.04 4.71 -6.89
N VAL A 93 13.87 6.03 -6.79
CA VAL A 93 12.56 6.69 -6.73
C VAL A 93 11.76 6.37 -7.99
N GLU A 94 12.36 6.54 -9.18
CA GLU A 94 11.70 6.26 -10.46
C GLU A 94 11.31 4.79 -10.61
N LYS A 95 12.20 3.86 -10.27
CA LYS A 95 11.89 2.42 -10.30
C LYS A 95 10.75 2.06 -9.34
N THR A 96 10.76 2.63 -8.14
CA THR A 96 9.75 2.36 -7.11
C THR A 96 8.40 2.95 -7.53
N PHE A 97 8.41 4.16 -8.11
CA PHE A 97 7.23 4.81 -8.66
C PHE A 97 6.63 4.02 -9.82
N ALA A 98 7.45 3.55 -10.76
CA ALA A 98 7.00 2.72 -11.87
C ALA A 98 6.36 1.40 -11.38
N ARG A 99 6.96 0.75 -10.37
CA ARG A 99 6.42 -0.47 -9.75
C ARG A 99 5.05 -0.21 -9.13
N PHE A 100 4.90 0.86 -8.35
CA PHE A 100 3.63 1.23 -7.75
C PHE A 100 2.58 1.56 -8.82
N THR A 101 2.94 2.37 -9.81
CA THR A 101 2.06 2.79 -10.92
C THR A 101 1.48 1.60 -11.67
N LYS A 102 2.28 0.56 -11.92
CA LYS A 102 1.81 -0.67 -12.55
C LYS A 102 0.74 -1.38 -11.70
N ILE A 103 0.96 -1.51 -10.40
CA ILE A 103 0.00 -2.14 -9.47
C ILE A 103 -1.28 -1.29 -9.38
N TYR A 104 -1.14 0.03 -9.26
CA TYR A 104 -2.24 0.98 -9.22
C TYR A 104 -3.17 0.81 -10.43
N PHE A 105 -2.62 0.84 -11.65
CA PHE A 105 -3.45 0.69 -12.86
C PHE A 105 -4.11 -0.69 -12.97
N ILE A 106 -3.43 -1.76 -12.55
CA ILE A 106 -4.03 -3.09 -12.49
C ILE A 106 -5.22 -3.09 -11.52
N LEU A 107 -5.05 -2.51 -10.33
CA LEU A 107 -6.10 -2.40 -9.31
C LEU A 107 -7.28 -1.55 -9.80
N CYS A 108 -7.04 -0.39 -10.41
CA CYS A 108 -8.08 0.43 -11.02
C CYS A 108 -8.86 -0.37 -12.07
N GLY A 109 -8.17 -1.10 -12.94
CA GLY A 109 -8.80 -1.95 -13.96
C GLY A 109 -9.65 -3.07 -13.36
N VAL A 110 -9.20 -3.68 -12.27
CA VAL A 110 -9.96 -4.71 -11.53
C VAL A 110 -11.20 -4.09 -10.88
N LEU A 111 -11.05 -2.98 -10.14
CA LEU A 111 -12.15 -2.28 -9.46
C LEU A 111 -13.20 -1.79 -10.46
N PHE A 112 -12.78 -1.21 -11.59
CA PHE A 112 -13.67 -0.78 -12.67
C PHE A 112 -14.49 -1.95 -13.23
N ARG A 113 -13.85 -3.09 -13.51
CA ARG A 113 -14.56 -4.28 -14.01
C ARG A 113 -15.55 -4.82 -12.98
N LEU A 114 -15.18 -4.85 -11.71
CA LEU A 114 -16.06 -5.32 -10.64
C LEU A 114 -17.25 -4.39 -10.45
N ASN A 115 -17.04 -3.07 -10.50
CA ASN A 115 -18.11 -2.10 -10.37
C ASN A 115 -19.14 -2.20 -11.50
N ASN A 116 -18.71 -2.56 -12.72
CA ASN A 116 -19.59 -2.61 -13.88
C ASN A 116 -20.21 -4.00 -14.14
N ARG A 117 -19.60 -5.09 -13.65
CA ARG A 117 -20.01 -6.46 -14.00
C ARG A 117 -20.45 -7.31 -12.81
N SER A 118 -20.15 -6.91 -11.58
CA SER A 118 -20.46 -7.71 -10.41
C SER A 118 -21.65 -7.13 -9.65
N SER A 119 -22.80 -7.80 -9.71
CA SER A 119 -23.93 -7.53 -8.79
C SER A 119 -23.71 -8.08 -7.38
N ARG A 120 -22.58 -8.78 -7.18
CA ARG A 120 -22.29 -9.59 -6.01
C ARG A 120 -21.45 -8.87 -4.96
N ILE A 121 -20.62 -7.91 -5.37
CA ILE A 121 -19.82 -7.09 -4.45
C ILE A 121 -20.54 -5.75 -4.25
N SER A 122 -20.73 -5.34 -3.00
CA SER A 122 -21.34 -4.05 -2.69
C SER A 122 -20.53 -2.89 -3.28
N HIS A 123 -21.21 -1.99 -3.99
CA HIS A 123 -20.62 -0.75 -4.52
C HIS A 123 -19.97 0.11 -3.43
N PHE A 124 -20.47 0.06 -2.19
CA PHE A 124 -19.85 0.74 -1.06
C PHE A 124 -18.43 0.21 -0.78
N ARG A 125 -18.25 -1.12 -0.81
CA ARG A 125 -16.92 -1.74 -0.63
C ARG A 125 -15.97 -1.38 -1.77
N LEU A 126 -16.46 -1.41 -3.01
CA LEU A 126 -15.66 -1.03 -4.18
C LEU A 126 -15.26 0.44 -4.14
N ARG A 127 -16.14 1.33 -3.67
CA ARG A 127 -15.85 2.74 -3.46
C ARG A 127 -14.75 2.91 -2.40
N SER A 128 -14.90 2.28 -1.23
CA SER A 128 -13.88 2.34 -0.18
C SER A 128 -12.50 1.84 -0.67
N PHE A 129 -12.45 0.76 -1.46
CA PHE A 129 -11.19 0.33 -2.07
C PHE A 129 -10.61 1.34 -3.07
N SER A 130 -11.47 2.05 -3.79
CA SER A 130 -11.03 3.08 -4.74
C SER A 130 -10.49 4.32 -4.03
N GLU A 131 -11.14 4.74 -2.93
CA GLU A 131 -10.71 5.84 -2.07
C GLU A 131 -9.35 5.53 -1.43
N ASP A 132 -9.19 4.35 -0.82
CA ASP A 132 -7.92 3.89 -0.25
C ASP A 132 -6.78 3.91 -1.30
N LEU A 133 -7.07 3.42 -2.50
CA LEU A 133 -6.09 3.37 -3.59
C LEU A 133 -5.72 4.78 -4.09
N GLN A 134 -6.68 5.70 -4.11
CA GLN A 134 -6.46 7.10 -4.49
C GLN A 134 -5.60 7.84 -3.45
N ASP A 135 -5.82 7.60 -2.16
CA ASP A 135 -5.03 8.18 -1.08
C ASP A 135 -3.56 7.72 -1.14
N ASP A 136 -3.35 6.43 -1.40
CA ASP A 136 -2.00 5.87 -1.61
C ASP A 136 -1.33 6.48 -2.84
N TRP A 137 -2.08 6.70 -3.92
CA TRP A 137 -1.57 7.34 -5.13
C TRP A 137 -1.16 8.79 -4.89
N GLN A 138 -1.99 9.57 -4.21
CA GLN A 138 -1.66 10.95 -3.87
C GLN A 138 -0.44 11.02 -2.96
N THR A 139 -0.34 10.11 -1.98
CA THR A 139 0.83 10.02 -1.09
C THR A 139 2.10 9.71 -1.88
N MET A 140 2.04 8.76 -2.81
CA MET A 140 3.18 8.37 -3.63
C MET A 140 3.67 9.54 -4.50
N LEU A 141 2.74 10.26 -5.15
CA LEU A 141 3.06 11.45 -5.94
C LEU A 141 3.73 12.53 -5.08
N ASN A 142 3.16 12.83 -3.91
CA ASN A 142 3.71 13.85 -3.03
C ASN A 142 5.16 13.51 -2.61
N ILE A 143 5.45 12.24 -2.28
CA ILE A 143 6.80 11.83 -1.90
C ILE A 143 7.76 11.95 -3.09
N ARG A 144 7.37 11.44 -4.27
CA ARG A 144 8.18 11.53 -5.49
C ARG A 144 8.50 12.98 -5.83
N ASP A 145 7.49 13.84 -5.88
CA ASP A 145 7.65 15.24 -6.29
C ASP A 145 8.50 16.01 -5.27
N SER A 146 8.35 15.71 -3.99
CA SER A 146 9.15 16.32 -2.93
C SER A 146 10.63 15.90 -3.01
N LEU A 147 10.91 14.61 -3.28
CA LEU A 147 12.27 14.11 -3.49
C LEU A 147 12.89 14.67 -4.77
N ALA A 148 12.15 14.68 -5.89
CA ALA A 148 12.62 15.24 -7.16
C ALA A 148 13.00 16.72 -7.01
N LYS A 149 12.18 17.49 -6.29
CA LYS A 149 12.48 18.89 -5.97
C LYS A 149 13.78 19.02 -5.16
N HIS A 150 13.98 18.20 -4.13
CA HIS A 150 15.20 18.23 -3.32
C HIS A 150 16.45 17.84 -4.13
N ILE A 151 16.33 16.83 -4.99
CA ILE A 151 17.38 16.41 -5.91
C ILE A 151 17.76 17.57 -6.85
N GLN A 152 16.77 18.24 -7.43
CA GLN A 152 16.99 19.38 -8.33
C GLN A 152 17.62 20.58 -7.61
N GLU A 153 17.23 20.86 -6.37
CA GLU A 153 17.85 21.90 -5.54
C GLU A 153 19.33 21.58 -5.26
N CYS A 154 19.67 20.31 -4.98
CA CYS A 154 21.07 19.89 -4.79
C CYS A 154 21.90 20.11 -6.07
N PHE A 155 21.38 19.73 -7.24
CA PHE A 155 22.08 19.94 -8.52
C PHE A 155 22.29 21.42 -8.86
N SER A 156 21.29 22.26 -8.58
CA SER A 156 21.39 23.71 -8.83
C SER A 156 22.50 24.34 -7.99
N LYS A 157 22.55 24.03 -6.69
CA LYS A 157 23.58 24.54 -5.77
C LYS A 157 24.98 24.07 -6.13
N GLN A 158 25.15 22.80 -6.53
CA GLN A 158 26.45 22.30 -6.98
C GLN A 158 26.98 23.02 -8.22
N ASN A 159 26.10 23.39 -9.16
CA ASN A 159 26.51 24.13 -10.36
C ASN A 159 26.93 25.58 -10.05
N ASP A 160 26.28 26.22 -9.07
CA ASP A 160 26.65 27.58 -8.64
C ASP A 160 28.02 27.60 -7.95
N LEU A 161 28.30 26.63 -7.07
CA LEU A 161 29.62 26.48 -6.42
C LEU A 161 30.76 26.26 -7.43
N ILE A 162 30.51 25.53 -8.51
CA ILE A 162 31.50 25.31 -9.58
C ILE A 162 31.76 26.59 -10.38
N ARG A 163 30.74 27.42 -10.62
CA ARG A 163 30.90 28.71 -11.32
C ARG A 163 31.65 29.74 -10.48
N ASP A 164 31.42 29.77 -9.17
CA ASP A 164 32.09 30.72 -8.26
C ASP A 164 33.57 30.38 -8.00
N ALA A 165 33.98 29.14 -8.32
CA ALA A 165 35.36 28.67 -8.17
C ALA A 165 36.24 28.86 -9.44
N GLN A 166 35.67 29.39 -10.54
CA GLN A 166 36.35 29.65 -11.82
C GLN A 166 36.65 31.14 -12.01
#